data_AF-A0A9P7GAE9-F1
#
_entry.id   AF-A0A9P7GAE9-F1
#
_cell.length_a   1.000
_cell.length_b   1.000
_cell.length_c   1.000
_cell.angle_alpha   90.00
_cell.angle_beta   90.00
_cell.angle_gamma   90.00
#
_symmetry.space_group_name_H-M   'P 1'
#
loop_
_entity.id
_entity.type
_entity.pdbx_description
1 polymer ?
#
loop_
_entity_poly.entity_id
_entity_poly.type
_entity_poly.pdbx_seq_one_letter_code
_entity_poly.pdbx_strand_id
1 'polypeptide(L)'
;MPWPTCVIYPFLSILRSVELRVQSDVTIVPESPLAKFIDECKGKTPLERATHLETTPLFANIHAEAASSGQTSVPTELDTDLHFTCFVRAPAVRPKEDLDSPVRHRVIELDGRREGPVDKGDSEDFLKDVAKIIKNEYLSNASSMNFSVIALGPGST
;
A
#
# COMPACT_ATOMS: atom_id res chain seq x y z
N MET A 1 -10.90 -6.91 -19.50
CA MET A 1 -9.48 -7.27 -19.70
C MET A 1 -8.86 -7.42 -18.33
N PRO A 2 -8.06 -8.47 -18.05
CA PRO A 2 -7.34 -8.55 -16.80
C PRO A 2 -6.40 -7.34 -16.70
N TRP A 3 -6.36 -6.76 -15.51
CA TRP A 3 -5.56 -5.61 -15.18
C TRP A 3 -4.05 -5.89 -15.34
N PRO A 4 -3.23 -4.90 -15.74
CA PRO A 4 -1.79 -5.01 -15.62
C PRO A 4 -1.42 -5.21 -14.15
N THR A 5 -0.78 -6.33 -13.84
CA THR A 5 -0.38 -6.73 -12.48
C THR A 5 0.46 -5.67 -11.77
N CYS A 6 1.21 -4.85 -12.50
CA CYS A 6 2.08 -3.81 -11.97
C CYS A 6 1.36 -2.70 -11.17
N VAL A 7 0.05 -2.51 -11.36
CA VAL A 7 -0.71 -1.45 -10.66
C VAL A 7 -1.80 -1.95 -9.71
N ILE A 8 -2.17 -3.24 -9.79
CA ILE A 8 -3.08 -3.87 -8.83
C ILE A 8 -2.42 -3.95 -7.46
N TYR A 9 -1.15 -4.35 -7.42
CA TYR A 9 -0.42 -4.59 -6.18
C TYR A 9 -0.16 -3.33 -5.32
N PRO A 10 0.20 -2.15 -5.86
CA PRO A 10 0.24 -0.93 -5.05
C PRO A 10 -1.13 -0.56 -4.49
N PHE A 11 -2.20 -0.73 -5.27
CA PHE A 11 -3.55 -0.45 -4.80
C PHE A 11 -3.97 -1.43 -3.71
N LEU A 12 -3.61 -2.72 -3.83
CA LEU A 12 -3.79 -3.73 -2.78
C LEU A 12 -3.01 -3.37 -1.51
N SER A 13 -1.78 -2.87 -1.65
CA SER A 13 -0.97 -2.43 -0.50
C SER A 13 -1.54 -1.19 0.18
N ILE A 14 -1.99 -0.19 -0.58
CA ILE A 14 -2.66 1.00 -0.04
C ILE A 14 -4.01 0.63 0.59
N LEU A 15 -4.82 -0.19 -0.08
CA LEU A 15 -6.08 -0.71 0.47
C LEU A 15 -5.85 -1.52 1.74
N ARG A 16 -4.80 -2.34 1.79
CA ARG A 16 -4.42 -3.08 3.00
C ARG A 16 -3.91 -2.14 4.09
N SER A 17 -3.24 -1.04 3.75
CA SER A 17 -2.88 0.02 4.70
C SER A 17 -4.13 0.67 5.31
N VAL A 18 -5.15 0.93 4.49
CA VAL A 18 -6.43 1.50 4.91
C VAL A 18 -7.25 0.48 5.74
N GLU A 19 -7.29 -0.79 5.35
CA GLU A 19 -7.97 -1.87 6.08
C GLU A 19 -7.26 -2.28 7.38
N LEU A 20 -5.92 -2.14 7.44
CA LEU A 20 -5.14 -2.41 8.65
C LEU A 20 -5.46 -1.44 9.80
N ARG A 21 -6.43 -0.53 9.62
CA ARG A 21 -6.73 0.54 10.57
C ARG A 21 -5.45 1.22 11.03
N VAL A 22 -4.58 1.56 10.06
CA VAL A 22 -3.59 2.61 10.34
C VAL A 22 -4.43 3.82 10.74
N GLN A 23 -4.32 4.22 12.00
CA GLN A 23 -5.04 5.29 12.68
C GLN A 23 -4.93 6.60 11.91
N SER A 24 -5.64 6.71 10.81
CA SER A 24 -5.74 7.90 10.00
C SER A 24 -7.16 8.42 10.22
N ASP A 25 -7.28 9.68 10.59
CA ASP A 25 -8.57 10.38 10.69
C ASP A 25 -9.22 10.62 9.30
N VAL A 26 -8.86 9.79 8.33
CA VAL A 26 -9.35 9.87 6.95
C VAL A 26 -10.76 9.31 6.93
N THR A 27 -11.72 10.21 6.75
CA THR A 27 -13.12 9.82 6.59
C THR A 27 -13.33 9.22 5.20
N ILE A 28 -13.69 7.95 5.14
CA ILE A 28 -14.10 7.30 3.89
C ILE A 28 -15.53 7.73 3.59
N VAL A 29 -15.74 8.32 2.41
CA VAL A 29 -17.08 8.72 1.97
C VAL A 29 -17.97 7.46 1.86
N PRO A 30 -19.14 7.44 2.52
CA PRO A 30 -20.08 6.32 2.41
C PRO A 30 -20.47 6.05 0.96
N GLU A 31 -20.76 4.80 0.61
CA GLU A 31 -21.11 4.35 -0.75
C GLU A 31 -20.03 4.57 -1.83
N SER A 32 -18.86 5.11 -1.46
CA SER A 32 -17.72 5.19 -2.36
C SER A 32 -17.28 3.78 -2.79
N PRO A 33 -16.62 3.64 -3.96
CA PRO A 33 -16.05 2.36 -4.40
C PRO A 33 -15.15 1.71 -3.33
N LEU A 34 -14.41 2.54 -2.59
CA LEU A 34 -13.58 2.10 -1.46
C LEU A 34 -14.42 1.57 -0.29
N ALA A 35 -15.47 2.28 0.13
CA ALA A 35 -16.37 1.82 1.19
C ALA A 35 -17.03 0.49 0.83
N LYS A 36 -17.54 0.37 -0.40
CA LYS A 36 -18.17 -0.86 -0.91
C LYS A 36 -17.19 -2.03 -0.93
N PHE A 37 -15.97 -1.81 -1.42
CA PHE A 37 -14.95 -2.84 -1.43
C PHE A 37 -14.60 -3.33 -0.01
N ILE A 38 -14.40 -2.40 0.94
CA ILE A 38 -14.13 -2.75 2.35
C ILE A 38 -15.28 -3.58 2.94
N ASP A 39 -16.53 -3.21 2.64
CA ASP A 39 -17.71 -3.95 3.09
C ASP A 39 -17.78 -5.35 2.48
N GLU A 40 -17.51 -5.47 1.18
CA GLU A 40 -17.44 -6.76 0.46
C GLU A 40 -16.29 -7.65 0.96
N CYS A 41 -15.23 -7.06 1.53
CA CYS A 41 -14.07 -7.77 2.07
C CYS A 41 -14.24 -8.24 3.52
N LYS A 42 -15.34 -7.87 4.19
CA LYS A 42 -15.65 -8.36 5.55
C LYS A 42 -15.76 -9.88 5.57
N GLY A 43 -15.04 -10.51 6.50
CA GLY A 43 -15.04 -11.97 6.66
C GLY A 43 -14.17 -12.75 5.65
N LYS A 44 -13.63 -12.09 4.61
CA LYS A 44 -12.71 -12.71 3.65
C LYS A 44 -11.28 -12.78 4.20
N THR A 45 -10.59 -13.86 3.89
CA THR A 45 -9.15 -14.05 4.09
C THR A 45 -8.33 -13.10 3.20
N PRO A 46 -7.05 -12.83 3.50
CA PRO A 46 -6.22 -11.96 2.68
C PRO A 46 -6.14 -12.39 1.20
N LEU A 47 -6.10 -13.70 0.93
CA LEU A 47 -6.07 -14.23 -0.43
C LEU A 47 -7.40 -13.97 -1.16
N GLU A 48 -8.53 -14.25 -0.51
CA GLU A 48 -9.85 -13.97 -1.08
C GLU A 48 -10.07 -12.48 -1.36
N ARG A 49 -9.53 -11.59 -0.52
CA ARG A 49 -9.56 -10.14 -0.77
C ARG A 49 -8.73 -9.77 -2.00
N ALA A 50 -7.56 -10.37 -2.18
CA ALA A 50 -6.73 -10.15 -3.36
C ALA A 50 -7.44 -10.61 -4.63
N THR A 51 -7.99 -11.82 -4.64
CA THR A 51 -8.79 -12.33 -5.76
C THR A 51 -10.03 -11.47 -6.04
N HIS A 52 -10.68 -10.96 -5.00
CA HIS A 52 -11.81 -10.03 -5.14
C HIS A 52 -11.38 -8.69 -5.76
N LEU A 53 -10.20 -8.16 -5.39
CA LEU A 53 -9.66 -6.94 -6.00
C LEU A 53 -9.37 -7.11 -7.49
N GLU A 54 -8.83 -8.26 -7.90
CA GLU A 54 -8.53 -8.54 -9.31
C GLU A 54 -9.78 -8.60 -10.19
N THR A 55 -10.91 -9.00 -9.60
CA THR A 55 -12.15 -9.31 -10.34
C THR A 55 -13.23 -8.25 -10.19
N THR A 56 -13.13 -7.37 -9.18
CA THR A 56 -14.16 -6.35 -8.93
C THR A 56 -14.19 -5.28 -10.01
N PRO A 57 -15.39 -4.91 -10.54
CA PRO A 57 -15.51 -3.80 -11.48
C PRO A 57 -15.43 -2.43 -10.79
N LEU A 58 -15.45 -2.37 -9.45
CA LEU A 58 -15.53 -1.12 -8.68
C LEU A 58 -14.40 -0.14 -9.02
N PHE A 59 -13.21 -0.66 -9.34
CA PHE A 59 -12.05 0.16 -9.65
C PHE A 59 -11.74 0.26 -11.15
N ALA A 60 -12.39 -0.57 -11.99
CA ALA A 60 -12.20 -0.70 -13.45
C ALA A 60 -11.99 0.64 -14.14
N ASN A 61 -13.02 1.47 -14.06
CA ASN A 61 -13.07 2.74 -14.77
C ASN A 61 -12.15 3.78 -14.10
N ILE A 62 -12.11 3.82 -12.76
CA ILE A 62 -11.32 4.78 -11.99
C ILE A 62 -9.83 4.64 -12.30
N HIS A 63 -9.35 3.40 -12.36
CA HIS A 63 -7.97 3.14 -12.72
C HIS A 63 -7.68 3.46 -14.19
N ALA A 64 -8.57 3.10 -15.12
CA ALA A 64 -8.39 3.41 -16.54
C ALA A 64 -8.30 4.93 -16.78
N GLU A 65 -9.14 5.70 -16.09
CA GLU A 65 -9.08 7.16 -16.08
C GLU A 65 -7.76 7.67 -15.48
N ALA A 66 -7.35 7.17 -14.31
CA ALA A 66 -6.10 7.57 -13.66
C ALA A 66 -4.87 7.27 -14.53
N ALA A 67 -4.82 6.09 -15.16
CA ALA A 67 -3.75 5.68 -16.07
C ALA A 67 -3.63 6.60 -17.29
N SER A 68 -4.74 7.20 -17.73
CA SER A 68 -4.79 8.11 -18.88
C SER A 68 -4.57 9.58 -18.51
N SER A 69 -4.65 9.94 -17.23
CA SER A 69 -4.52 11.32 -16.74
C SER A 69 -3.07 11.78 -16.46
N GLY A 70 -2.10 10.87 -16.59
CA GLY A 70 -0.69 11.17 -16.34
C GLY A 70 -0.12 12.19 -17.32
N GLN A 71 1.04 12.78 -16.97
CA GLN A 71 1.76 13.72 -17.85
C GLN A 71 2.43 13.03 -19.05
N THR A 72 2.45 11.70 -19.07
CA THR A 72 3.05 10.86 -20.11
C THR A 72 1.96 10.13 -20.88
N SER A 73 2.16 9.96 -22.19
CA SER A 73 1.30 9.09 -23.00
C SER A 73 1.36 7.65 -22.51
N VAL A 74 0.23 6.94 -22.55
CA VAL A 74 0.16 5.51 -22.23
C VAL A 74 1.07 4.75 -23.22
N PRO A 75 2.04 3.95 -22.72
CA PRO A 75 2.94 3.20 -23.59
C PRO A 75 2.20 2.07 -24.33
N THR A 76 2.67 1.74 -25.53
CA THR A 76 2.13 0.62 -26.33
C THR A 76 2.60 -0.74 -25.80
N GLU A 77 3.78 -0.80 -25.19
CA GLU A 77 4.30 -1.96 -24.45
C GLU A 77 3.91 -1.82 -22.97
N LEU A 78 3.07 -2.74 -22.50
CA LEU A 78 2.56 -2.74 -21.13
C LEU A 78 3.40 -3.60 -20.19
N ASP A 79 4.35 -4.36 -20.73
CA ASP A 79 5.31 -5.11 -19.92
C ASP A 79 6.32 -4.14 -19.32
N THR A 80 6.36 -4.10 -17.99
CA THR A 80 7.17 -3.14 -17.25
C THR A 80 7.92 -3.83 -16.12
N ASP A 81 9.21 -3.54 -16.04
CA ASP A 81 10.08 -3.99 -14.95
C ASP A 81 9.90 -3.13 -13.67
N LEU A 82 9.06 -2.09 -13.72
CA LEU A 82 8.80 -1.22 -12.58
C LEU A 82 7.77 -1.84 -11.63
N HIS A 83 8.02 -1.68 -10.33
CA HIS A 83 7.20 -2.24 -9.27
C HIS A 83 6.99 -1.22 -8.15
N PHE A 84 5.81 -1.28 -7.52
CA PHE A 84 5.47 -0.46 -6.39
C PHE A 84 5.35 -1.31 -5.12
N THR A 85 6.02 -0.84 -4.07
CA THR A 85 5.87 -1.32 -2.70
C THR A 85 5.34 -0.18 -1.82
N CYS A 86 4.69 -0.51 -0.71
CA CYS A 86 4.17 0.46 0.24
C CYS A 86 4.74 0.19 1.63
N PHE A 87 5.04 1.24 2.38
CA PHE A 87 5.41 1.14 3.78
C PHE A 87 4.29 1.71 4.64
N VAL A 88 3.98 1.04 5.75
CA VAL A 88 3.00 1.50 6.74
C VAL A 88 3.55 1.44 8.15
N ARG A 89 2.99 2.28 9.02
CA ARG A 89 3.24 2.23 10.46
C ARG A 89 2.15 1.41 11.13
N ALA A 90 2.53 0.34 11.82
CA ALA A 90 1.60 -0.50 12.58
C ALA A 90 1.98 -0.55 14.06
N PRO A 91 1.03 -0.69 15.00
CA PRO A 91 1.36 -0.92 16.40
C PRO A 91 2.03 -2.29 16.57
N ALA A 92 3.06 -2.34 17.43
CA ALA A 92 3.72 -3.59 17.79
C ALA A 92 2.75 -4.52 18.54
N VAL A 93 2.85 -5.83 18.30
CA VAL A 93 2.12 -6.84 19.06
C VAL A 93 2.62 -6.80 20.51
N ARG A 94 1.72 -6.51 21.46
CA ARG A 94 2.06 -6.45 22.89
C ARG A 94 1.52 -7.68 23.63
N PRO A 95 2.33 -8.32 24.49
CA PRO A 95 1.83 -9.25 25.50
C PRO A 95 0.83 -8.56 26.43
N LYS A 96 -0.18 -9.29 26.91
CA LYS A 96 -1.21 -8.75 27.83
C LYS A 96 -0.64 -8.17 29.13
N GLU A 97 0.55 -8.59 29.50
CA GLU A 97 1.29 -8.19 30.71
C GLU A 97 2.02 -6.84 30.55
N ASP A 98 2.06 -6.26 29.35
CA ASP A 98 2.77 -5.01 29.04
C ASP A 98 1.82 -3.93 28.48
N LEU A 99 0.63 -3.81 29.08
CA LEU A 99 -0.39 -2.83 28.67
C LEU A 99 -0.10 -1.41 29.16
N ASP A 100 0.70 -1.26 30.22
CA ASP A 100 1.05 0.04 30.81
C ASP A 100 2.21 0.74 30.08
N SER A 101 2.96 0.02 29.23
CA SER A 101 4.03 0.60 28.42
C SER A 101 3.50 1.34 27.18
N PRO A 102 4.19 2.40 26.73
CA PRO A 102 3.79 3.16 25.55
C PRO A 102 3.75 2.26 24.31
N VAL A 103 2.74 2.49 23.45
CA VAL A 103 2.56 1.75 22.19
C VAL A 103 3.76 1.97 21.28
N ARG A 104 4.61 0.95 21.17
CA ARG A 104 5.67 0.90 20.17
C ARG A 104 5.06 0.67 18.79
N HIS A 105 5.71 1.21 17.77
CA HIS A 105 5.28 1.06 16.39
C HIS A 105 6.35 0.34 15.59
N ARG A 106 5.93 -0.28 14.49
CA ARG A 106 6.75 -1.08 13.57
C ARG A 106 6.57 -0.53 12.16
N VAL A 107 7.61 -0.57 11.34
CA VAL A 107 7.53 -0.33 9.90
C VAL A 107 7.18 -1.65 9.23
N ILE A 108 6.10 -1.67 8.46
CA ILE A 108 5.66 -2.85 7.71
C ILE A 108 5.74 -2.53 6.23
N GLU A 109 6.46 -3.35 5.47
CA GLU A 109 6.49 -3.33 4.01
C GLU A 109 5.36 -4.20 3.46
N LEU A 110 4.60 -3.64 2.52
CA LEU A 110 3.52 -4.28 1.78
C LEU A 110 3.91 -4.35 0.30
N ASP A 111 4.50 -5.49 -0.07
CA ASP A 111 4.89 -5.82 -1.43
C ASP A 111 3.95 -6.92 -1.96
N GLY A 112 3.23 -6.63 -3.04
CA GLY A 112 2.28 -7.57 -3.64
C GLY A 112 2.91 -8.77 -4.35
N ARG A 113 4.23 -8.78 -4.57
CA ARG A 113 4.96 -9.95 -5.08
C ARG A 113 5.33 -10.95 -3.99
N ARG A 114 5.13 -10.60 -2.71
CA ARG A 114 5.46 -11.45 -1.56
C ARG A 114 4.22 -12.10 -0.96
N GLU A 115 4.44 -13.22 -0.26
CA GLU A 115 3.41 -13.89 0.53
C GLU A 115 3.14 -13.16 1.86
N GLY A 116 2.71 -11.90 1.77
CA GLY A 116 2.25 -11.11 2.90
C GLY A 116 3.18 -9.98 3.35
N PRO A 117 2.79 -9.29 4.44
CA PRO A 117 3.52 -8.14 4.97
C PRO A 117 4.89 -8.54 5.53
N VAL A 118 5.91 -7.70 5.31
CA VAL A 118 7.26 -7.89 5.86
C VAL A 118 7.52 -6.85 6.93
N ASP A 119 7.89 -7.32 8.11
CA ASP A 119 8.25 -6.44 9.22
C ASP A 119 9.69 -5.94 9.08
N LYS A 120 9.86 -4.63 9.04
CA LYS A 120 11.14 -3.93 8.89
C LYS A 120 11.71 -3.41 10.21
N GLY A 121 11.07 -3.73 11.33
CA GLY A 121 11.54 -3.38 12.66
C GLY A 121 10.83 -2.19 13.27
N ASP A 122 11.40 -1.68 14.35
CA ASP A 122 10.79 -0.63 15.16
C ASP A 122 10.79 0.73 14.44
N SER A 123 9.74 1.51 14.69
CA SER A 123 9.53 2.83 14.10
C SER A 123 9.42 3.89 15.18
N GLU A 124 10.39 4.80 15.20
CA GLU A 124 10.38 6.00 16.04
C GLU A 124 9.92 7.21 15.22
N ASP A 125 10.53 7.40 14.04
CA ASP A 125 10.20 8.43 13.06
C ASP A 125 9.94 7.76 11.71
N PHE A 126 8.67 7.50 11.42
CA PHE A 126 8.25 6.70 10.29
C PHE A 126 8.86 7.15 8.95
N LEU A 127 8.88 8.46 8.68
CA LEU A 127 9.41 8.97 7.40
C LEU A 127 10.93 8.78 7.31
N LYS A 128 11.66 9.09 8.39
CA LYS A 128 13.11 8.89 8.43
C LYS A 128 13.49 7.42 8.36
N ASP A 129 12.75 6.56 9.05
CA ASP A 129 13.03 5.12 9.11
C ASP A 129 12.76 4.47 7.75
N VAL A 130 11.66 4.81 7.08
CA VAL A 130 11.39 4.37 5.70
C VAL A 130 12.44 4.92 4.72
N ALA A 131 12.86 6.17 4.84
CA ALA A 131 13.90 6.73 3.97
C ALA A 131 15.25 5.99 4.11
N LYS A 132 15.62 5.57 5.34
CA LYS A 132 16.81 4.73 5.57
C LYS A 132 16.66 3.37 4.90
N ILE A 133 15.50 2.72 5.04
CA ILE A 133 15.21 1.43 4.39
C ILE A 133 15.34 1.55 2.87
N ILE A 134 14.71 2.56 2.27
CA ILE A 134 14.79 2.81 0.82
C ILE A 134 16.24 2.98 0.38
N LYS A 135 17.02 3.79 1.10
CA LYS A 135 18.43 4.03 0.77
C LYS A 135 19.28 2.76 0.87
N ASN A 136 19.12 1.99 1.95
CA ASN A 136 19.99 0.86 2.24
C ASN A 136 19.63 -0.38 1.42
N GLU A 137 18.34 -0.64 1.21
CA GLU A 137 17.90 -1.89 0.57
C GLU A 137 17.64 -1.75 -0.93
N TYR A 138 17.14 -0.59 -1.38
CA TYR A 138 16.76 -0.39 -2.77
C TYR A 138 17.83 0.39 -3.53
N LEU A 139 18.23 1.57 -3.03
CA LEU A 139 19.20 2.40 -3.76
C LEU A 139 20.62 1.80 -3.75
N SER A 140 21.04 1.16 -2.65
CA SER A 140 22.39 0.59 -2.56
C SER A 140 22.59 -0.64 -3.44
N ASN A 141 21.50 -1.31 -3.83
CA ASN A 141 21.52 -2.53 -4.65
C ASN A 141 21.05 -2.29 -6.10
N ALA A 142 20.73 -1.05 -6.45
CA ALA A 142 20.16 -0.73 -7.75
C ALA A 142 21.23 -0.48 -8.81
N SER A 143 21.12 -1.17 -9.94
CA SER A 143 21.86 -0.87 -11.16
C SER A 143 21.17 0.19 -12.05
N SER A 144 19.92 0.55 -11.73
CA SER A 144 19.12 1.53 -12.47
C SER A 144 18.74 2.72 -11.60
N MET A 145 18.45 3.88 -12.22
CA MET A 145 18.12 5.13 -11.53
C MET A 145 16.60 5.43 -11.50
N ASN A 146 15.77 4.47 -11.89
CA ASN A 146 14.33 4.67 -12.08
C ASN A 146 13.55 4.47 -10.76
N PHE A 147 13.69 5.43 -9.85
CA PHE A 147 12.96 5.44 -8.57
C PHE A 147 12.03 6.64 -8.47
N SER A 148 10.84 6.38 -7.92
CA SER A 148 9.91 7.42 -7.49
C SER A 148 9.40 7.06 -6.10
N VAL A 149 9.33 8.05 -5.22
CA VAL A 149 8.84 7.90 -3.85
C VAL A 149 7.80 8.97 -3.60
N ILE A 150 6.62 8.56 -3.13
CA ILE A 150 5.51 9.44 -2.78
C ILE A 150 5.18 9.19 -1.32
N ALA A 151 5.10 10.25 -0.52
CA ALA A 151 4.66 10.19 0.86
C ALA A 151 3.22 10.70 0.97
N LEU A 152 2.34 9.89 1.57
CA LEU A 152 0.99 10.32 1.92
C LEU A 152 1.05 11.08 3.25
N GLY A 153 1.07 12.41 3.17
CA GLY A 153 1.10 13.31 4.32
C GLY A 153 -0.26 13.99 4.57
N PRO A 154 -0.38 14.74 5.67
CA PRO A 154 -1.54 15.60 5.90
C PRO A 154 -1.69 16.61 4.74
N GLY A 155 -2.93 16.92 4.39
CA GLY A 155 -3.22 17.95 3.39
C GLY A 155 -2.66 19.29 3.84
N SER A 156 -2.06 20.04 2.92
CA SER A 156 -1.71 21.44 3.16
C SER A 156 -3.02 22.23 3.34
N THR A 157 -3.29 22.67 4.57
CA THR A 157 -4.36 23.62 4.88
C THR A 157 -4.09 24.98 4.28
#